data_AF-A0A5Q4GGU0-F1
#
_entry.id   AF-A0A5Q4GGU0-F1
#
_cell.length_a   1.000
_cell.length_b   1.000
_cell.length_c   1.000
_cell.angle_alpha   90.00
_cell.angle_beta   90.00
_cell.angle_gamma   90.00
#
_symmetry.space_group_name_H-M   'P 1'
#
loop_
_entity.id
_entity.type
_entity.pdbx_description
1 polymer ?
#
loop_
_entity_poly.entity_id
_entity_poly.type
_entity_poly.pdbx_seq_one_letter_code
_entity_poly.pdbx_strand_id
1 'polypeptide(L)'
;MHGGDVALQKSGAKAGYTPGMIPIWLTLATTLLTLVVVLIYWQRFGPGNLLWFCDVALILLVPALWLESALLSSLAALLVLLPLLLWAVLLALRLGLGWRCGGLLDYLFIRERPLWLRLISLFHLPLPVLMLWLLWRLGYSAEALPWAIVTTWLVLPLSYCFSRPQHNVNWVHGIGGEGTRQTRLPPMIHLLMLMLAAVILIHLPSHWLLTWLFPAA
;
A
#
# COMPACT_ATOMS: atom_id res chain seq x y z
N MET A 1 -47.12 -9.39 34.92
CA MET A 1 -45.84 -10.00 35.30
C MET A 1 -45.58 -11.14 34.32
N HIS A 2 -44.47 -11.34 33.64
CA HIS A 2 -43.23 -10.60 33.39
C HIS A 2 -42.52 -11.44 32.29
N GLY A 3 -41.93 -10.81 31.28
CA GLY A 3 -41.30 -11.53 30.14
C GLY A 3 -41.50 -10.74 28.85
N GLY A 4 -40.94 -9.53 28.71
CA GLY A 4 -39.56 -9.22 29.03
C GLY A 4 -38.76 -9.30 27.74
N ASP A 5 -38.96 -8.27 26.93
CA ASP A 5 -38.18 -7.81 25.79
C ASP A 5 -36.73 -8.30 25.76
N VAL A 6 -36.44 -9.33 24.96
CA VAL A 6 -35.08 -9.62 24.46
C VAL A 6 -35.15 -9.89 22.95
N ALA A 7 -35.87 -9.04 22.23
CA ALA A 7 -35.51 -8.74 20.85
C ALA A 7 -34.48 -7.62 20.92
N LEU A 8 -33.21 -8.00 21.17
CA LEU A 8 -32.09 -7.08 21.03
C LEU A 8 -32.00 -6.67 19.56
N GLN A 9 -32.67 -5.56 19.32
CA GLN A 9 -32.51 -4.57 18.28
C GLN A 9 -31.03 -4.44 17.88
N LYS A 10 -30.57 -5.33 17.01
CA LYS A 10 -29.44 -5.07 16.10
C LYS A 10 -29.92 -4.16 14.98
N SER A 11 -30.51 -3.02 15.32
CA SER A 11 -30.55 -1.88 14.40
C SER A 11 -29.23 -1.13 14.60
N GLY A 12 -28.14 -1.73 14.11
CA GLY A 12 -26.94 -0.97 13.82
C GLY A 12 -27.33 0.02 12.74
N ALA A 13 -27.53 1.27 13.14
CA ALA A 13 -27.82 2.37 12.23
C ALA A 13 -26.81 2.28 11.08
N LYS A 14 -27.32 2.06 9.86
CA LYS A 14 -26.55 2.29 8.65
C LYS A 14 -26.05 3.73 8.77
N ALA A 15 -24.75 3.91 8.96
CA ALA A 15 -24.13 5.22 8.93
C ALA A 15 -24.35 5.76 7.51
N GLY A 16 -25.45 6.47 7.32
CA GLY A 16 -25.74 7.16 6.08
C GLY A 16 -24.59 8.10 5.80
N TYR A 17 -24.11 8.07 4.56
CA TYR A 17 -23.16 9.02 4.01
C TYR A 17 -23.50 10.45 4.46
N THR A 18 -22.58 11.09 5.18
CA THR A 18 -22.67 12.50 5.57
C THR A 18 -21.64 13.26 4.74
N PRO A 19 -22.05 14.11 3.78
CA PRO A 19 -21.09 14.86 2.96
C PRO A 19 -20.06 15.61 3.82
N GLY A 20 -18.77 15.46 3.52
CA GLY A 20 -17.68 16.09 4.27
C GLY A 20 -17.11 15.26 5.42
N MET A 21 -17.06 13.93 5.26
CA MET A 21 -16.47 13.03 6.26
C MET A 21 -14.95 13.22 6.39
N ILE A 22 -14.31 13.73 5.34
CA ILE A 22 -12.86 13.91 5.26
C ILE A 22 -12.50 15.40 5.32
N PRO A 23 -11.62 15.84 6.24
CA PRO A 23 -11.15 17.21 6.27
C PRO A 23 -10.39 17.59 4.98
N ILE A 24 -10.79 18.69 4.34
CA ILE A 24 -10.19 19.14 3.06
C ILE A 24 -8.67 19.33 3.12
N TRP A 25 -8.13 19.76 4.27
CA TRP A 25 -6.68 19.96 4.42
C TRP A 25 -5.91 18.64 4.26
N LEU A 26 -6.49 17.51 4.68
CA LEU A 26 -5.87 16.19 4.56
C LEU A 26 -5.84 15.78 3.09
N THR A 27 -6.95 15.98 2.38
CA THR A 27 -7.06 15.75 0.93
C THR A 27 -6.03 16.58 0.15
N LEU A 28 -5.91 17.87 0.47
CA LEU A 28 -4.93 18.77 -0.16
C LEU A 28 -3.48 18.37 0.17
N ALA A 29 -3.18 18.04 1.44
CA ALA A 29 -1.85 17.62 1.86
C ALA A 29 -1.42 16.31 1.19
N THR A 30 -2.30 15.31 1.12
CA THR A 30 -2.02 14.05 0.42
C THR A 30 -1.86 14.29 -1.08
N THR A 31 -2.71 15.12 -1.70
CA THR A 31 -2.57 15.47 -3.13
C THR A 31 -1.21 16.12 -3.41
N LEU A 32 -0.81 17.09 -2.59
CA LEU A 32 0.49 17.76 -2.72
C LEU A 32 1.66 16.79 -2.51
N LEU A 33 1.60 15.95 -1.46
CA LEU A 33 2.60 14.92 -1.21
C LEU A 33 2.75 13.98 -2.42
N THR A 34 1.62 13.48 -2.96
CA THR A 34 1.61 12.61 -4.14
C THR A 34 2.24 13.31 -5.33
N LEU A 35 1.88 14.56 -5.62
CA LEU A 35 2.47 15.33 -6.73
C LEU A 35 3.98 15.49 -6.56
N VAL A 36 4.45 15.87 -5.36
CA VAL A 36 5.87 16.05 -5.07
C VAL A 36 6.64 14.74 -5.24
N VAL A 37 6.14 13.63 -4.68
CA VAL A 37 6.77 12.30 -4.81
C VAL A 37 6.81 11.86 -6.27
N VAL A 38 5.68 11.94 -6.98
CA VAL A 38 5.57 11.53 -8.39
C VAL A 38 6.54 12.32 -9.26
N LEU A 39 6.58 13.65 -9.13
CA LEU A 39 7.47 14.49 -9.92
C LEU A 39 8.94 14.17 -9.65
N ILE A 40 9.33 14.05 -8.37
CA ILE A 40 10.71 13.77 -7.99
C ILE A 40 11.13 12.38 -8.46
N TYR A 41 10.31 11.35 -8.22
CA TYR A 41 10.63 9.98 -8.59
C TYR A 41 10.63 9.78 -10.10
N TRP A 42 9.71 10.40 -10.83
CA TRP A 42 9.73 10.38 -12.29
C TRP A 42 11.04 10.96 -12.82
N GLN A 43 11.44 12.14 -12.35
CA GLN A 43 12.65 12.80 -12.84
C GLN A 43 13.93 12.06 -12.45
N ARG A 44 13.98 11.45 -11.24
CA ARG A 44 15.18 10.78 -10.73
C ARG A 44 15.33 9.33 -11.21
N PHE A 45 14.23 8.59 -11.26
CA PHE A 45 14.24 7.14 -11.47
C PHE A 45 13.48 6.69 -12.71
N GLY A 46 12.76 7.61 -13.36
CA GLY A 46 11.93 7.33 -14.53
C GLY A 46 10.51 6.86 -14.17
N PRO A 47 9.57 6.90 -15.13
CA PRO A 47 8.16 6.58 -14.89
C PRO A 47 7.95 5.13 -14.42
N GLY A 48 8.77 4.18 -14.89
CA GLY A 48 8.68 2.78 -14.44
C GLY A 48 8.96 2.58 -12.94
N ASN A 49 9.57 3.55 -12.26
CA ASN A 49 9.74 3.50 -10.81
C ASN A 49 8.43 3.70 -10.07
N LEU A 50 7.47 4.44 -10.64
CA LEU A 50 6.16 4.70 -10.01
C LEU A 50 5.25 3.47 -9.96
N LEU A 51 5.72 2.33 -10.49
CA LEU A 51 5.03 1.05 -10.41
C LEU A 51 5.23 0.34 -9.08
N TRP A 52 6.08 0.85 -8.17
CA TRP A 52 6.10 0.35 -6.80
C TRP A 52 4.68 0.39 -6.22
N PHE A 53 4.24 -0.68 -5.55
CA PHE A 53 2.89 -0.72 -4.99
C PHE A 53 2.60 0.42 -4.01
N CYS A 54 3.62 0.94 -3.31
CA CYS A 54 3.47 2.11 -2.45
C CYS A 54 3.20 3.40 -3.23
N ASP A 55 3.82 3.59 -4.39
CA ASP A 55 3.58 4.72 -5.28
C ASP A 55 2.20 4.60 -5.95
N VAL A 56 1.82 3.40 -6.40
CA VAL A 56 0.47 3.12 -6.94
C VAL A 56 -0.60 3.41 -5.88
N ALA A 57 -0.41 2.95 -4.64
CA ALA A 57 -1.34 3.21 -3.55
C ALA A 57 -1.39 4.71 -3.18
N LEU A 58 -0.25 5.41 -3.17
CA LEU A 58 -0.19 6.86 -2.94
C LEU A 58 -0.99 7.64 -4.00
N ILE A 59 -0.91 7.22 -5.26
CA ILE A 59 -1.69 7.78 -6.36
C ILE A 59 -3.19 7.45 -6.19
N LEU A 60 -3.54 6.21 -5.87
CA LEU A 60 -4.93 5.77 -5.66
C LEU A 60 -5.61 6.47 -4.48
N LEU A 61 -4.84 6.83 -3.43
CA LEU A 61 -5.39 7.54 -2.27
C LEU A 61 -5.89 8.95 -2.59
N VAL A 62 -5.38 9.60 -3.65
CA VAL A 62 -5.85 10.93 -4.06
C VAL A 62 -7.33 10.90 -4.47
N PRO A 63 -7.76 10.13 -5.50
CA PRO A 63 -9.18 10.02 -5.82
C PRO A 63 -9.98 9.35 -4.69
N ALA A 64 -9.37 8.46 -3.88
CA ALA A 64 -10.06 7.92 -2.70
C ALA A 64 -10.49 9.03 -1.72
N LEU A 65 -9.63 10.02 -1.48
CA LEU A 65 -9.90 11.16 -0.60
C LEU A 65 -10.91 12.13 -1.22
N TRP A 66 -10.74 12.49 -2.49
CA TRP A 66 -11.64 13.43 -3.17
C TRP A 66 -13.05 12.89 -3.36
N LEU A 67 -13.18 11.58 -3.59
CA LEU A 67 -14.46 10.91 -3.80
C LEU A 67 -15.02 10.28 -2.53
N GLU A 68 -14.31 10.39 -1.40
CA GLU A 68 -14.61 9.67 -0.15
C GLU A 68 -14.90 8.18 -0.39
N SER A 69 -14.10 7.54 -1.25
CA SER A 69 -14.37 6.19 -1.78
C SER A 69 -13.80 5.09 -0.88
N ALA A 70 -14.69 4.33 -0.24
CA ALA A 70 -14.35 3.12 0.51
C ALA A 70 -13.68 2.06 -0.38
N LEU A 71 -14.09 1.94 -1.64
CA LEU A 71 -13.50 0.99 -2.59
C LEU A 71 -12.03 1.31 -2.88
N LEU A 72 -11.71 2.57 -3.23
CA LEU A 72 -10.35 2.96 -3.59
C LEU A 72 -9.41 2.94 -2.37
N SER A 73 -9.90 3.34 -1.20
CA SER A 73 -9.13 3.24 0.05
C SER A 73 -8.88 1.77 0.44
N SER A 74 -9.88 0.91 0.32
CA SER A 74 -9.74 -0.54 0.54
C SER A 74 -8.78 -1.18 -0.47
N LEU A 75 -8.84 -0.79 -1.75
CA LEU A 75 -7.91 -1.23 -2.78
C LEU A 75 -6.47 -0.84 -2.44
N ALA A 76 -6.22 0.43 -2.11
CA ALA A 76 -4.90 0.90 -1.70
C ALA A 76 -4.37 0.12 -0.48
N ALA A 77 -5.24 -0.14 0.51
CA ALA A 77 -4.88 -0.92 1.68
C ALA A 77 -4.51 -2.37 1.33
N LEU A 78 -5.30 -3.05 0.50
CA LEU A 78 -5.00 -4.42 0.07
C LEU A 78 -3.69 -4.54 -0.71
N LEU A 79 -3.34 -3.51 -1.47
CA LEU A 79 -2.10 -3.50 -2.26
C LEU A 79 -0.85 -3.36 -1.39
N VAL A 80 -0.90 -2.57 -0.32
CA VAL A 80 0.35 -2.16 0.35
C VAL A 80 0.30 -1.97 1.87
N LEU A 81 -0.86 -1.98 2.53
CA LEU A 81 -0.92 -1.70 3.98
C LEU A 81 -0.05 -2.66 4.80
N LEU A 82 -0.17 -3.97 4.57
CA LEU A 82 0.63 -4.98 5.25
C LEU A 82 2.15 -4.80 4.98
N PRO A 83 2.62 -4.65 3.72
CA PRO A 83 4.00 -4.27 3.43
C PRO A 83 4.47 -2.98 4.11
N LEU A 84 3.63 -1.93 4.19
CA LEU A 84 3.99 -0.66 4.84
C LEU A 84 4.14 -0.82 6.36
N LEU A 85 3.27 -1.60 7.00
CA LEU A 85 3.40 -1.90 8.43
C LEU A 85 4.69 -2.69 8.71
N LEU A 86 5.00 -3.70 7.89
CA LEU A 86 6.26 -4.44 8.00
C LEU A 86 7.46 -3.51 7.79
N TRP A 87 7.41 -2.65 6.79
CA TRP A 87 8.46 -1.67 6.50
C TRP A 87 8.70 -0.74 7.69
N ALA A 88 7.65 -0.23 8.33
CA ALA A 88 7.74 0.64 9.50
C ALA A 88 8.37 -0.08 10.71
N VAL A 89 7.98 -1.33 10.97
CA VAL A 89 8.58 -2.16 12.03
C VAL A 89 10.07 -2.39 11.76
N LEU A 90 10.43 -2.76 10.53
CA LEU A 90 11.83 -2.96 10.16
C LEU A 90 12.65 -1.68 10.30
N LEU A 91 12.08 -0.52 9.97
CA LEU A 91 12.76 0.76 10.13
C LEU A 91 13.03 1.04 11.61
N ALA A 92 12.03 0.84 12.48
CA ALA A 92 12.19 1.00 13.92
C ALA A 92 13.28 0.07 14.49
N LEU A 93 13.29 -1.20 14.08
CA LEU A 93 14.31 -2.18 14.49
C LEU A 93 15.71 -1.79 14.00
N ARG A 94 15.81 -1.28 12.76
CA ARG A 94 17.09 -0.84 12.19
C ARG A 94 17.63 0.39 12.91
N LEU A 95 16.77 1.34 13.28
CA LEU A 95 17.18 2.56 14.00
C LEU A 95 17.46 2.30 15.48
N GLY A 96 16.68 1.44 16.14
CA GLY A 96 16.82 1.18 17.58
C GLY A 96 17.87 0.11 17.92
N LEU A 97 17.97 -0.96 17.14
CA LEU A 97 18.81 -2.13 17.43
C LEU A 97 19.91 -2.35 16.39
N GLY A 98 19.98 -1.53 15.33
CA GLY A 98 20.92 -1.74 14.22
C GLY A 98 20.62 -2.98 13.37
N TRP A 99 19.47 -3.63 13.56
CA TRP A 99 19.13 -4.88 12.88
C TRP A 99 18.94 -4.65 11.38
N ARG A 100 19.60 -5.47 10.57
CA ARG A 100 19.48 -5.50 9.11
C ARG A 100 18.73 -6.76 8.68
N CYS A 101 17.58 -6.59 8.02
CA CYS A 101 16.79 -7.69 7.47
C CYS A 101 16.35 -7.39 6.03
N GLY A 102 16.57 -8.34 5.11
CA GLY A 102 15.86 -8.43 3.82
C GLY A 102 16.10 -7.35 2.77
N GLY A 103 17.04 -6.42 2.96
CA GLY A 103 17.37 -5.37 1.97
C GLY A 103 16.28 -4.33 1.69
N LEU A 104 15.09 -4.51 2.29
CA LEU A 104 13.89 -3.69 2.12
C LEU A 104 14.12 -2.18 2.35
N LEU A 105 15.07 -1.87 3.24
CA LEU A 105 15.37 -0.53 3.69
C LEU A 105 16.71 -0.01 3.16
N ASP A 106 17.48 -0.82 2.45
CA ASP A 106 18.88 -0.47 2.13
C ASP A 106 18.99 0.80 1.30
N TYR A 107 17.99 1.06 0.46
CA TYR A 107 17.90 2.27 -0.34
C TYR A 107 17.88 3.57 0.51
N LEU A 108 17.44 3.52 1.78
CA LEU A 108 17.45 4.65 2.72
C LEU A 108 18.85 4.93 3.31
N PHE A 109 19.78 3.99 3.19
CA PHE A 109 21.10 4.08 3.84
C PHE A 109 22.26 4.15 2.85
N ILE A 110 21.96 4.28 1.54
CA ILE A 110 22.93 4.60 0.49
C ILE A 110 23.47 6.02 0.74
N ARG A 111 24.75 6.13 1.11
CA ARG A 111 25.37 7.40 1.53
C ARG A 111 25.52 8.39 0.38
N GLU A 112 25.65 7.86 -0.82
CA GLU A 112 25.82 8.57 -2.09
C GLU A 112 24.53 9.33 -2.48
N ARG A 113 23.37 8.92 -1.94
CA ARG A 113 22.10 9.62 -2.17
C ARG A 113 21.96 10.80 -1.21
N PRO A 114 21.61 12.00 -1.72
CA PRO A 114 21.45 13.16 -0.86
C PRO A 114 20.34 12.90 0.17
N LEU A 115 20.52 13.42 1.38
CA LEU A 115 19.64 13.11 2.52
C LEU A 115 18.17 13.41 2.22
N TRP A 116 17.88 14.55 1.60
CA TRP A 116 16.50 14.94 1.26
C TRP A 116 15.80 13.92 0.35
N LEU A 117 16.53 13.28 -0.57
CA LEU A 117 15.98 12.26 -1.47
C LEU A 117 15.70 10.95 -0.73
N ARG A 118 16.41 10.68 0.37
CA ARG A 118 16.12 9.53 1.24
C ARG A 118 14.94 9.82 2.16
N LEU A 119 14.87 11.05 2.67
CA LEU A 119 13.79 11.49 3.56
C LEU A 119 12.44 11.56 2.86
N ILE A 120 12.38 11.81 1.54
CA ILE A 120 11.10 11.80 0.83
C ILE A 120 10.41 10.44 0.90
N SER A 121 11.18 9.34 0.94
CA SER A 121 10.65 7.99 1.08
C SER A 121 10.04 7.74 2.47
N LEU A 122 10.18 8.65 3.44
CA LEU A 122 9.48 8.54 4.72
C LEU A 122 7.97 8.72 4.60
N PHE A 123 7.42 9.04 3.41
CA PHE A 123 5.99 8.96 3.15
C PHE A 123 5.40 7.57 3.49
N HIS A 124 6.22 6.52 3.52
CA HIS A 124 5.82 5.18 3.95
C HIS A 124 5.30 5.13 5.40
N LEU A 125 5.62 6.12 6.25
CA LEU A 125 5.15 6.21 7.63
C LEU A 125 3.72 6.78 7.77
N PRO A 126 3.36 7.93 7.18
CA PRO A 126 1.98 8.46 7.27
C PRO A 126 0.96 7.66 6.46
N LEU A 127 1.36 6.99 5.36
CA LEU A 127 0.44 6.24 4.50
C LEU A 127 -0.36 5.14 5.22
N PRO A 128 0.24 4.21 5.98
CA PRO A 128 -0.53 3.19 6.68
C PRO A 128 -1.48 3.79 7.72
N VAL A 129 -1.09 4.88 8.39
CA VAL A 129 -1.95 5.61 9.34
C VAL A 129 -3.15 6.21 8.61
N LEU A 130 -2.92 6.86 7.47
CA LEU A 130 -3.98 7.41 6.63
C LEU A 130 -4.93 6.31 6.13
N MET A 131 -4.40 5.18 5.66
CA MET A 131 -5.22 4.05 5.19
C MET A 131 -6.09 3.48 6.31
N LEU A 132 -5.52 3.22 7.50
CA LEU A 132 -6.28 2.72 8.66
C LEU A 132 -7.37 3.71 9.08
N TRP A 133 -7.06 5.01 9.07
CA TRP A 133 -8.04 6.05 9.36
C TRP A 133 -9.16 6.10 8.31
N LEU A 134 -8.84 6.00 7.02
CA LEU A 134 -9.84 5.94 5.95
C LEU A 134 -10.74 4.71 6.05
N LEU A 135 -10.18 3.54 6.33
CA LEU A 135 -10.95 2.32 6.56
C LEU A 135 -11.86 2.44 7.78
N TRP A 136 -11.40 3.12 8.84
CA TRP A 136 -12.24 3.40 10.01
C TRP A 136 -13.39 4.38 9.70
N ARG A 137 -13.13 5.40 8.86
CA ARG A 137 -14.12 6.43 8.51
C ARG A 137 -15.13 5.98 7.47
N LEU A 138 -14.66 5.36 6.38
CA LEU A 138 -15.43 5.02 5.19
C LEU A 138 -15.90 3.56 5.20
N GLY A 139 -15.35 2.72 6.08
CA GLY A 139 -15.54 1.29 6.05
C GLY A 139 -14.63 0.58 5.05
N TYR A 140 -14.63 -0.76 5.15
CA TYR A 140 -13.93 -1.65 4.25
C TYR A 140 -14.89 -2.21 3.20
N SER A 141 -14.51 -2.11 1.92
CA SER A 141 -15.25 -2.67 0.80
C SER A 141 -14.66 -4.02 0.38
N ALA A 142 -15.44 -5.09 0.53
CA ALA A 142 -15.04 -6.44 0.12
C ALA A 142 -14.82 -6.55 -1.40
N GLU A 143 -15.47 -5.69 -2.19
CA GLU A 143 -15.31 -5.60 -3.65
C GLU A 143 -13.89 -5.19 -4.06
N ALA A 144 -13.07 -4.66 -3.15
CA ALA A 144 -11.69 -4.29 -3.44
C ALA A 144 -10.79 -5.50 -3.76
N LEU A 145 -11.13 -6.72 -3.32
CA LEU A 145 -10.26 -7.88 -3.52
C LEU A 145 -10.06 -8.26 -4.99
N PRO A 146 -11.12 -8.43 -5.81
CA PRO A 146 -10.95 -8.63 -7.25
C PRO A 146 -10.09 -7.54 -7.90
N TRP A 147 -10.28 -6.28 -7.53
CA TRP A 147 -9.50 -5.16 -8.06
C TRP A 147 -8.04 -5.19 -7.60
N ALA A 148 -7.74 -5.64 -6.37
CA ALA A 148 -6.38 -5.81 -5.90
C ALA A 148 -5.66 -6.91 -6.70
N ILE A 149 -6.34 -8.03 -6.98
CA ILE A 149 -5.80 -9.11 -7.81
C ILE A 149 -5.52 -8.60 -9.23
N VAL A 150 -6.50 -7.96 -9.88
CA VAL A 150 -6.34 -7.40 -11.22
C VAL A 150 -5.20 -6.37 -11.25
N THR A 151 -5.16 -5.45 -10.30
CA THR A 151 -4.12 -4.43 -10.21
C THR A 151 -2.75 -5.07 -10.06
N THR A 152 -2.58 -6.06 -9.20
CA THR A 152 -1.31 -6.77 -9.03
C THR A 152 -0.89 -7.53 -10.28
N TRP A 153 -1.84 -8.17 -10.95
CA TRP A 153 -1.59 -8.90 -12.19
C TRP A 153 -1.30 -7.99 -13.40
N LEU A 154 -1.59 -6.70 -13.29
CA LEU A 154 -1.16 -5.68 -14.24
C LEU A 154 0.18 -5.05 -13.83
N VAL A 155 0.29 -4.58 -12.59
CA VAL A 155 1.44 -3.83 -12.08
C VAL A 155 2.72 -4.65 -12.11
N LEU A 156 2.69 -5.95 -11.77
CA LEU A 156 3.89 -6.78 -11.76
C LEU A 156 4.46 -7.03 -13.16
N PRO A 157 3.68 -7.45 -14.17
CA PRO A 157 4.17 -7.51 -15.55
C PRO A 157 4.62 -6.15 -16.10
N LEU A 158 3.88 -5.08 -15.82
CA LEU A 158 4.30 -3.72 -16.21
C LEU A 158 5.64 -3.34 -15.55
N SER A 159 5.84 -3.69 -14.29
CA SER A 159 7.10 -3.47 -13.58
C SER A 159 8.23 -4.23 -14.25
N TYR A 160 8.00 -5.49 -14.64
CA TYR A 160 9.00 -6.30 -15.34
C TYR A 160 9.37 -5.73 -16.72
N CYS A 161 8.39 -5.21 -17.46
CA CYS A 161 8.60 -4.70 -18.83
C CYS A 161 9.15 -3.27 -18.89
N PHE A 162 8.73 -2.40 -17.96
CA PHE A 162 8.95 -0.96 -18.07
C PHE A 162 9.84 -0.36 -16.97
N SER A 163 10.12 -1.09 -15.89
CA SER A 163 11.09 -0.63 -14.89
C SER A 163 12.52 -0.95 -15.31
N ARG A 164 13.48 -0.17 -14.81
CA ARG A 164 14.90 -0.45 -15.00
C ARG A 164 15.28 -1.64 -14.12
N PRO A 165 15.93 -2.70 -14.67
CA PRO A 165 16.26 -3.89 -13.88
C PRO A 165 17.11 -3.60 -12.63
N GLN A 166 17.91 -2.54 -12.67
CA GLN A 166 18.72 -2.08 -11.56
C GLN A 166 17.86 -1.67 -10.36
N HIS A 167 16.72 -1.02 -10.57
CA HIS A 167 15.83 -0.59 -9.49
C HIS A 167 15.02 -1.75 -8.89
N ASN A 168 14.88 -2.86 -9.62
CA ASN A 168 14.20 -4.08 -9.18
C ASN A 168 12.82 -3.79 -8.54
N VAL A 169 11.99 -3.01 -9.24
CA VAL A 169 10.68 -2.55 -8.77
C VAL A 169 9.81 -3.76 -8.42
N ASN A 170 9.21 -3.75 -7.23
CA ASN A 170 8.42 -4.85 -6.68
C ASN A 170 9.14 -6.22 -6.67
N TRP A 171 10.47 -6.26 -6.75
CA TRP A 171 11.28 -7.49 -6.79
C TRP A 171 11.03 -8.39 -8.00
N VAL A 172 10.56 -7.83 -9.12
CA VAL A 172 10.27 -8.61 -10.34
C VAL A 172 11.51 -9.27 -10.97
N HIS A 173 12.73 -8.87 -10.57
CA HIS A 173 13.98 -9.50 -11.02
C HIS A 173 14.66 -10.35 -9.94
N GLY A 174 14.16 -10.36 -8.70
CA GLY A 174 14.67 -11.19 -7.60
C GLY A 174 14.36 -10.59 -6.24
N ILE A 175 14.18 -11.43 -5.21
CA ILE A 175 13.92 -10.97 -3.84
C ILE A 175 15.16 -10.28 -3.28
N GLY A 176 15.07 -8.97 -3.05
CA GLY A 176 16.17 -8.16 -2.51
C GLY A 176 16.08 -6.69 -2.93
N GLY A 177 17.10 -5.92 -2.56
CA GLY A 177 17.17 -4.49 -2.85
C GLY A 177 17.56 -4.15 -4.30
N GLU A 178 17.99 -2.91 -4.48
CA GLU A 178 18.52 -2.40 -5.74
C GLU A 178 19.74 -3.20 -6.20
N GLY A 179 19.81 -3.50 -7.49
CA GLY A 179 20.85 -4.33 -8.10
C GLY A 179 20.65 -5.84 -7.95
N THR A 180 19.68 -6.30 -7.14
CA THR A 180 19.40 -7.73 -7.01
C THR A 180 18.79 -8.29 -8.29
N ARG A 181 19.41 -9.36 -8.82
CA ARG A 181 18.86 -10.17 -9.91
C ARG A 181 19.08 -11.65 -9.62
N GLN A 182 17.99 -12.41 -9.55
CA GLN A 182 18.05 -13.85 -9.34
C GLN A 182 18.36 -14.58 -10.66
N THR A 183 19.13 -15.66 -10.57
CA THR A 183 19.54 -16.50 -11.73
C THR A 183 19.14 -17.96 -11.56
N ARG A 184 18.47 -18.32 -10.46
CA ARG A 184 18.13 -19.71 -10.12
C ARG A 184 16.90 -20.22 -10.89
N LEU A 185 15.93 -19.34 -11.13
CA LEU A 185 14.69 -19.64 -11.83
C LEU A 185 14.62 -18.88 -13.15
N PRO A 186 13.94 -19.43 -14.17
CA PRO A 186 13.55 -18.65 -15.34
C PRO A 186 12.78 -17.38 -14.93
N PRO A 187 13.05 -16.20 -15.53
CA PRO A 187 12.46 -14.93 -15.10
C PRO A 187 10.93 -14.91 -15.05
N MET A 188 10.27 -15.56 -16.01
CA MET A 188 8.80 -15.65 -16.06
C MET A 188 8.24 -16.52 -14.94
N ILE A 189 8.96 -17.56 -14.51
CA ILE A 189 8.56 -18.41 -13.38
C ILE A 189 8.67 -17.60 -12.09
N HIS A 190 9.76 -16.85 -11.90
CA HIS A 190 9.89 -15.94 -10.76
C HIS A 190 8.76 -14.91 -10.71
N LEU A 191 8.44 -14.27 -11.86
CA LEU A 191 7.36 -13.29 -11.95
C LEU A 191 5.99 -13.92 -11.63
N LEU A 192 5.67 -15.09 -12.18
CA LEU A 192 4.42 -15.79 -11.90
C LEU A 192 4.31 -16.19 -10.42
N MET A 193 5.40 -16.70 -9.84
CA MET A 193 5.46 -17.02 -8.41
C MET A 193 5.22 -15.78 -7.55
N LEU A 194 5.79 -14.63 -7.92
CA LEU A 194 5.59 -13.37 -7.23
C LEU A 194 4.13 -12.89 -7.33
N MET A 195 3.51 -13.00 -8.51
CA MET A 195 2.09 -12.66 -8.71
C MET A 195 1.18 -13.52 -7.83
N LEU A 196 1.42 -14.83 -7.79
CA LEU A 196 0.66 -15.74 -6.92
C LEU A 196 0.92 -15.48 -5.43
N ALA A 197 2.18 -15.26 -5.06
CA ALA A 197 2.57 -14.95 -3.68
C ALA A 197 1.94 -13.64 -3.19
N ALA A 198 1.87 -12.60 -4.02
CA ALA A 198 1.20 -11.34 -3.65
C ALA A 198 -0.28 -11.56 -3.34
N VAL A 199 -0.98 -12.37 -4.13
CA VAL A 199 -2.39 -12.70 -3.84
C VAL A 199 -2.53 -13.50 -2.56
N ILE A 200 -1.77 -14.59 -2.42
CA ILE A 200 -1.93 -15.56 -1.33
C ILE A 200 -1.42 -15.01 0.00
N LEU A 201 -0.28 -14.32 0.00
CA LEU A 201 0.42 -13.89 1.21
C LEU A 201 0.13 -12.45 1.61
N ILE A 202 -0.35 -11.61 0.68
CA ILE A 202 -0.64 -10.20 0.96
C ILE A 202 -2.15 -9.94 0.87
N HIS A 203 -2.76 -10.12 -0.30
CA HIS A 203 -4.14 -9.66 -0.52
C HIS A 203 -5.18 -10.48 0.26
N LEU A 204 -5.14 -11.81 0.21
CA LEU A 204 -6.09 -12.67 0.92
C LEU A 204 -6.04 -12.50 2.45
N PRO A 205 -4.88 -12.60 3.13
CA PRO A 205 -4.84 -12.42 4.57
C PRO A 205 -5.20 -10.99 4.98
N SER A 206 -4.79 -9.98 4.20
CA SER A 206 -5.22 -8.60 4.45
C SER A 206 -6.74 -8.47 4.29
N HIS A 207 -7.33 -9.07 3.25
CA HIS A 207 -8.77 -9.01 3.02
C HIS A 207 -9.56 -9.58 4.20
N TRP A 208 -9.20 -10.78 4.67
CA TRP A 208 -9.87 -11.39 5.82
C TRP A 208 -9.69 -10.55 7.09
N LEU A 209 -8.47 -10.08 7.35
CA LEU A 209 -8.18 -9.27 8.52
C LEU A 209 -8.95 -7.95 8.51
N LEU A 210 -8.96 -7.23 7.38
CA LEU A 210 -9.64 -5.95 7.25
C LEU A 210 -11.17 -6.10 7.29
N THR A 211 -11.71 -7.19 6.72
CA THR A 211 -13.14 -7.53 6.82
C THR A 211 -13.56 -7.76 8.27
N TRP A 212 -12.66 -8.34 9.08
CA TRP A 212 -12.91 -8.58 10.50
C TRP A 212 -12.76 -7.32 11.36
N LEU A 213 -11.80 -6.44 11.05
CA LEU A 213 -11.48 -5.28 11.87
C LEU A 213 -12.36 -4.05 11.62
N PHE A 214 -12.82 -3.84 10.39
CA PHE A 214 -13.47 -2.60 9.98
C PHE A 214 -14.95 -2.79 9.65
N PRO A 215 -15.79 -1.76 9.82
CA PRO A 215 -17.19 -1.84 9.41
C PRO A 215 -17.27 -2.03 7.89
N ALA A 216 -18.28 -2.76 7.43
CA ALA A 216 -18.56 -2.84 6.00
C ALA A 216 -18.99 -1.47 5.47
N ALA A 217 -18.45 -1.09 4.31
CA ALA A 217 -18.83 0.12 3.58
C ALA A 217 -20.19 -0.03 2.86
#